data_AF-A0A7C1FKP9-F1
#
_entry.id   AF-A0A7C1FKP9-F1
#
_cell.length_a   1.000
_cell.length_b   1.000
_cell.length_c   1.000
_cell.angle_alpha   90.00
_cell.angle_beta   90.00
_cell.angle_gamma   90.00
#
_symmetry.space_group_name_H-M   'P 1'
#
loop_
_entity.id
_entity.type
_entity.pdbx_description
1 polymer ?
#
loop_
_entity_poly.entity_id
_entity_poly.type
_entity_poly.pdbx_seq_one_letter_code
_entity_poly.pdbx_strand_id
1 'polypeptide(L)'
;KPGRGVGAVEAPRGLLIHEYVLDDEGRVKGANLVVPTNENHQNIEEDLKAYLPKLLGKPKEEITHKLEMLVRAYDPCISCSTHLLRIEWE
;
A
#
# COMPACT_ATOMS: atom_id res chain seq x y z
N LYS A 1 -23.85 3.52 -19.14
CA LYS A 1 -24.77 4.30 -18.27
C LYS A 1 -23.90 5.02 -17.25
N PRO A 2 -24.20 6.29 -16.95
CA PRO A 2 -23.50 6.98 -15.87
C PRO A 2 -23.70 6.19 -14.58
N GLY A 3 -22.69 6.18 -13.73
CA GLY A 3 -22.77 5.40 -12.50
C GLY A 3 -21.46 5.26 -11.76
N ARG A 4 -21.58 4.74 -10.54
CA ARG A 4 -20.49 4.43 -9.64
C ARG A 4 -20.49 2.93 -9.39
N GLY A 5 -19.33 2.30 -9.57
CA GLY A 5 -19.15 0.87 -9.33
C GLY A 5 -17.98 0.64 -8.40
N VAL A 6 -18.14 -0.31 -7.48
CA VAL A 6 -17.07 -0.76 -6.57
C VAL A 6 -16.91 -2.26 -6.75
N GLY A 7 -15.67 -2.69 -6.97
CA GLY A 7 -15.27 -4.09 -6.98
C GLY A 7 -14.24 -4.32 -5.88
N ALA A 8 -14.42 -5.40 -5.12
CA ALA A 8 -13.47 -5.81 -4.10
C ALA A 8 -13.11 -7.29 -4.32
N VAL A 9 -11.82 -7.61 -4.21
CA VAL A 9 -11.30 -8.98 -4.31
C VAL A 9 -10.20 -9.19 -3.29
N GLU A 10 -10.01 -10.44 -2.88
CA GLU A 10 -8.86 -10.82 -2.08
C GLU A 10 -7.66 -11.05 -3.02
N ALA A 11 -6.69 -10.14 -3.00
CA ALA A 11 -5.43 -10.29 -3.71
C ALA A 11 -4.41 -11.04 -2.84
N PRO A 12 -3.28 -11.52 -3.39
CA PRO A 12 -2.28 -12.25 -2.61
C PRO A 12 -1.70 -11.50 -1.40
N ARG A 13 -1.82 -10.17 -1.38
CA ARG A 13 -1.25 -9.26 -0.36
C ARG A 13 -2.32 -8.65 0.55
N GLY A 14 -3.58 -9.08 0.43
CA GLY A 14 -4.73 -8.56 1.18
C GLY A 14 -5.86 -8.04 0.27
N LEU A 15 -6.77 -7.27 0.86
CA LEU A 15 -7.95 -6.74 0.19
C LEU A 15 -7.57 -5.72 -0.90
N LEU A 16 -8.16 -5.86 -2.09
CA LEU A 16 -8.00 -4.91 -3.18
C LEU A 16 -9.37 -4.34 -3.55
N ILE A 17 -9.51 -3.02 -3.47
CA ILE A 17 -10.75 -2.31 -3.77
C ILE A 17 -10.53 -1.34 -4.91
N HIS A 18 -11.32 -1.49 -5.97
CA HIS A 18 -11.37 -0.59 -7.10
C HIS A 18 -12.73 0.08 -7.17
N GLU A 19 -12.72 1.40 -7.19
CA GLU A 19 -13.89 2.24 -7.41
C GLU A 19 -13.73 3.01 -8.71
N TYR A 20 -14.77 3.00 -9.54
CA TYR A 20 -14.82 3.74 -10.79
C TYR A 20 -16.11 4.56 -10.89
N VAL A 21 -15.99 5.77 -11.43
CA VAL A 21 -17.10 6.67 -11.77
C VAL A 21 -17.13 6.85 -13.28
N LEU A 22 -18.26 6.52 -13.91
CA LEU A 22 -18.48 6.64 -15.35
C LEU A 22 -19.35 7.85 -15.68
N ASP A 23 -19.03 8.55 -16.76
CA ASP A 23 -19.87 9.60 -17.34
C ASP A 23 -21.03 9.05 -18.19
N ASP A 24 -21.82 9.96 -18.77
CA ASP A 24 -23.00 9.60 -19.58
C ASP A 24 -22.62 8.82 -20.86
N GLU A 25 -21.40 9.03 -21.37
CA GLU A 25 -20.83 8.32 -22.52
C GLU A 25 -20.19 6.98 -22.12
N GLY A 26 -20.17 6.66 -20.82
CA GLY A 26 -19.58 5.44 -20.28
C GLY A 26 -18.06 5.47 -20.13
N ARG A 27 -17.43 6.66 -20.21
CA ARG A 27 -15.99 6.82 -19.98
C ARG A 27 -15.69 7.00 -18.49
N VAL A 28 -14.50 6.56 -18.06
CA VAL A 28 -14.04 6.75 -16.68
C VAL A 28 -13.76 8.22 -16.43
N LYS A 29 -14.55 8.85 -15.56
CA LYS A 29 -14.40 10.23 -15.08
C LYS A 29 -13.61 10.31 -13.77
N GLY A 30 -13.60 9.22 -13.00
CA GLY A 30 -12.85 9.14 -11.75
C GLY A 30 -12.57 7.70 -11.36
N ALA A 31 -11.47 7.52 -10.63
CA ALA A 31 -11.09 6.23 -10.06
C ALA A 31 -10.48 6.45 -8.68
N ASN A 32 -10.77 5.53 -7.77
CA ASN A 32 -10.16 5.47 -6.44
C ASN A 32 -9.78 4.02 -6.18
N LEU A 33 -8.54 3.79 -5.76
CA LEU A 33 -7.97 2.47 -5.61
C LEU A 33 -7.40 2.34 -4.20
N VAL A 34 -7.98 1.45 -3.41
CA VAL A 34 -7.44 1.08 -2.09
C VAL A 34 -6.73 -0.25 -2.27
N VAL A 35 -5.41 -0.18 -2.23
CA VAL A 35 -4.51 -1.30 -2.59
C VAL A 35 -3.90 -1.93 -1.33
N PRO A 36 -3.73 -3.26 -1.30
CA PRO A 36 -3.40 -3.97 -0.06
C PRO A 36 -2.10 -3.51 0.61
N THR A 37 -1.06 -3.23 -0.17
CA THR A 37 0.22 -2.78 0.38
C THR A 37 0.12 -1.37 0.99
N ASN A 38 -0.76 -0.51 0.48
CA ASN A 38 -1.00 0.81 1.07
C ASN A 38 -1.73 0.67 2.41
N GLU A 39 -2.71 -0.22 2.50
CA GLU A 39 -3.40 -0.54 3.77
C GLU A 39 -2.44 -1.08 4.84
N ASN A 40 -1.49 -1.93 4.43
CA ASN A 40 -0.48 -2.50 5.34
C ASN A 40 0.66 -1.55 5.72
N HIS A 41 0.76 -0.36 5.11
CA HIS A 41 1.89 0.54 5.32
C HIS A 41 2.01 0.99 6.78
N GLN A 42 0.89 1.33 7.41
CA GLN A 42 0.86 1.72 8.81
C GLN A 42 1.27 0.57 9.73
N ASN A 43 0.78 -0.65 9.46
CA ASN A 43 1.14 -1.83 10.25
C ASN A 43 2.65 -2.12 10.18
N ILE A 44 3.26 -2.01 8.99
CA ILE A 44 4.71 -2.16 8.82
C ILE A 44 5.46 -1.14 9.68
N GLU A 45 5.03 0.12 9.70
CA GLU A 45 5.67 1.17 10.51
C GLU A 45 5.53 0.91 12.02
N GLU A 46 4.34 0.53 12.47
CA GLU A 46 4.06 0.21 13.87
C GLU A 46 4.88 -1.00 14.34
N ASP A 47 4.97 -2.04 13.52
CA ASP A 47 5.77 -3.23 13.82
C ASP A 47 7.27 -2.93 13.82
N LEU A 48 7.76 -2.09 12.91
CA LEU A 48 9.15 -1.61 12.95
C LEU A 48 9.45 -0.90 14.27
N LYS A 49 8.56 0.02 14.70
CA LYS A 49 8.69 0.75 15.97
C LYS A 49 8.64 -0.18 17.17
N ALA A 50 7.77 -1.20 17.15
CA ALA A 50 7.64 -2.17 18.23
C ALA A 50 8.80 -3.18 18.29
N TYR A 51 9.39 -3.51 17.13
CA TYR A 51 10.44 -4.52 17.04
C TYR A 51 11.85 -3.97 17.30
N LEU A 52 12.15 -2.75 16.84
CA LEU A 52 13.47 -2.13 16.99
C LEU A 52 13.99 -2.13 18.45
N PRO A 53 13.20 -1.79 19.48
CA PRO A 53 13.67 -1.81 20.87
C PRO A 53 14.18 -3.18 21.33
N LYS A 54 13.62 -4.27 20.79
CA LYS A 54 14.02 -5.66 21.11
C LYS A 54 15.36 -6.06 20.50
N LEU A 55 15.87 -5.26 19.58
CA LEU A 55 17.13 -5.50 18.87
C LEU A 55 18.28 -4.60 19.36
N LEU A 56 18.00 -3.66 20.27
CA LEU A 56 19.00 -2.76 20.82
C LEU A 56 20.11 -3.57 21.52
N GLY A 57 21.37 -3.24 21.20
CA GLY A 57 22.55 -3.96 21.68
C GLY A 57 23.14 -4.98 20.69
N LYS A 58 22.47 -5.22 19.56
CA LYS A 58 23.02 -6.02 18.45
C LYS A 58 23.84 -5.16 17.47
N PRO A 59 24.73 -5.76 16.66
CA PRO A 59 25.42 -5.06 15.58
C PRO A 59 24.41 -4.46 14.58
N LYS A 60 24.77 -3.31 13.99
CA LYS A 60 23.92 -2.58 13.05
C LYS A 60 23.47 -3.44 11.87
N GLU A 61 24.36 -4.30 11.37
CA GLU A 61 24.10 -5.19 10.23
C GLU A 61 23.03 -6.22 10.59
N GLU A 62 23.07 -6.77 11.81
CA GLU A 62 22.06 -7.71 12.30
C GLU A 62 20.70 -7.02 12.48
N ILE A 63 20.71 -5.80 13.04
CA ILE A 63 19.48 -5.00 13.19
C ILE A 63 18.86 -4.73 11.82
N THR A 64 19.65 -4.21 10.88
CA THR A 64 19.21 -3.91 9.51
C THR A 64 18.59 -5.15 8.85
N HIS A 65 19.29 -6.28 8.90
CA HIS A 65 18.81 -7.51 8.29
C HIS A 65 17.46 -7.97 8.89
N LYS A 66 17.32 -7.90 10.22
CA LYS A 66 16.07 -8.29 10.90
C LYS A 66 14.91 -7.35 10.58
N LEU A 67 15.15 -6.05 10.45
CA LEU A 67 14.12 -5.09 10.05
C LEU A 67 13.71 -5.30 8.58
N GLU A 68 14.66 -5.59 7.70
CA GLU A 68 14.33 -5.95 6.30
C GLU A 68 13.50 -7.23 6.21
N MET A 69 13.81 -8.24 7.02
CA MET A 69 13.00 -9.47 7.09
C MET A 69 11.57 -9.17 7.53
N LEU A 70 11.38 -8.29 8.51
CA LEU A 70 10.05 -7.85 8.94
C LEU A 70 9.29 -7.20 7.78
N VAL A 71 9.89 -6.24 7.08
CA VAL A 71 9.26 -5.59 5.92
C VAL A 71 8.90 -6.61 4.84
N ARG A 72 9.80 -7.55 4.52
CA ARG A 72 9.55 -8.60 3.52
C ARG A 72 8.48 -9.61 3.93
N ALA A 73 8.20 -9.78 5.23
CA ALA A 73 7.14 -10.65 5.71
C ALA A 73 5.74 -10.17 5.28
N TYR A 74 5.58 -8.88 5.00
CA TYR A 74 4.35 -8.29 4.45
C TYR A 74 4.26 -8.38 2.91
N ASP A 75 5.28 -8.92 2.23
CA ASP A 75 5.39 -8.97 0.78
C ASP A 75 4.97 -7.64 0.09
N PRO A 76 5.57 -6.49 0.47
CA PRO A 76 5.12 -5.20 -0.04
C PRO A 76 5.38 -5.07 -1.53
N CYS A 77 4.34 -4.85 -2.32
CA CYS A 77 4.47 -4.42 -3.72
C CYS A 77 4.49 -2.88 -3.76
N ILE A 78 5.69 -2.26 -3.65
CA ILE A 78 5.82 -0.79 -3.61
C ILE A 78 5.21 -0.15 -4.87
N SER A 79 5.45 -0.73 -6.04
CA SER A 79 4.86 -0.26 -7.30
C SER A 79 3.33 -0.30 -7.32
N CYS A 80 2.72 -1.21 -6.55
CA CYS A 80 1.27 -1.30 -6.41
C CYS A 80 0.73 -0.27 -5.42
N SER A 81 1.54 0.12 -4.42
CA SER A 81 1.14 1.03 -3.33
C SER A 81 1.17 2.51 -3.68
N THR A 82 1.83 2.88 -4.78
CA THR A 82 1.98 4.28 -5.19
C THR A 82 1.14 4.56 -6.43
N HIS A 83 0.49 5.73 -6.43
CA HIS A 83 -0.25 6.24 -7.58
C HIS A 83 0.52 7.38 -8.25
N LEU A 84 0.01 7.86 -9.39
CA LEU A 84 0.60 8.96 -10.13
C LEU A 84 0.40 10.28 -9.37
N LEU A 85 1.51 10.93 -9.01
CA LEU A 85 1.52 12.30 -8.50
C LEU A 85 1.79 13.27 -9.67
N ARG A 86 0.87 14.21 -9.90
CA ARG A 86 1.11 15.35 -10.80
C ARG A 86 1.49 16.56 -9.95
N ILE A 87 2.71 17.05 -10.14
CA ILE A 87 3.20 18.26 -9.46
C ILE A 87 3.03 19.44 -10.42
N GLU A 88 2.29 20.45 -9.99
CA GLU A 88 2.30 21.77 -10.62
C GLU A 88 3.34 22.62 -9.90
N TRP A 89 4.35 23.06 -10.64
CA TRP A 89 5.39 23.96 -10.14
C TRP A 89 4.93 25.39 -10.41
N GLU A 90 4.96 26.24 -9.37
CA GLU A 90 4.85 27.70 -9.50
C GLU A 90 6.17 28.31 -10.00
#